data_AF-A0AAD6S6M1-F1
#
_entry.id   AF-A0AAD6S6M1-F1
#
_cell.length_a   1.000
_cell.length_b   1.000
_cell.length_c   1.000
_cell.angle_alpha   90.00
_cell.angle_beta   90.00
_cell.angle_gamma   90.00
#
_symmetry.space_group_name_H-M   'P 1'
#
loop_
_entity.id
_entity.type
_entity.pdbx_description
1 polymer ?
#
loop_
_entity_poly.entity_id
_entity_poly.type
_entity_poly.pdbx_seq_one_letter_code
_entity_poly.pdbx_strand_id
1 'polypeptide(L)' 'MVISRLRGIICGGDAHFTSRYISAQGSVWFHDGMTTARSYVEEGHIDSMDAASLVHARGKTALVLMSARTE' A
#
# COMPACT_ATOMS: atom_id res chain seq x y z
N MET A 1 -8.45 -23.36 -7.88
CA MET A 1 -8.32 -21.92 -8.15
C MET A 1 -7.53 -21.31 -7.00
N VAL A 2 -6.42 -20.62 -7.26
CA VAL A 2 -5.63 -19.97 -6.19
C VAL A 2 -6.17 -18.56 -6.01
N ILE A 3 -6.63 -18.23 -4.81
CA ILE A 3 -7.05 -16.89 -4.44
C ILE A 3 -5.85 -16.19 -3.79
N SER A 4 -5.55 -14.97 -4.22
CA SER A 4 -4.55 -14.12 -3.60
C SER A 4 -5.16 -12.79 -3.19
N ARG A 5 -4.63 -12.20 -2.13
CA ARG A 5 -5.02 -10.88 -1.65
C ARG A 5 -3.84 -9.94 -1.77
N LEU A 6 -4.11 -8.72 -2.23
CA LEU A 6 -3.11 -7.65 -2.24
C LEU A 6 -2.70 -7.34 -0.79
N ARG A 7 -1.39 -7.31 -0.54
CA ARG A 7 -0.80 -7.10 0.79
C ARG A 7 0.12 -5.91 0.87
N GLY A 8 0.68 -5.49 -0.26
CA GLY A 8 1.48 -4.29 -0.27
C GLY A 8 1.68 -3.70 -1.64
N ILE A 9 2.08 -2.45 -1.62
CA ILE A 9 2.30 -1.61 -2.80
C ILE A 9 3.59 -0.85 -2.56
N ILE A 10 4.50 -0.87 -3.53
CA ILE A 10 5.63 0.05 -3.57
C ILE A 10 5.30 1.13 -4.58
N CYS A 11 5.30 2.39 -4.15
CA CYS A 11 5.02 3.55 -4.99
C CYS A 11 6.31 4.33 -5.28
N GLY A 12 6.44 4.83 -6.50
CA GLY A 12 7.54 5.69 -6.93
C GLY A 12 7.08 6.84 -7.81
N GLY A 13 8.03 7.65 -8.28
CA GLY A 13 7.79 8.83 -9.11
C GLY A 13 9.04 9.71 -9.22
N ASP A 14 9.77 9.82 -8.12
CA ASP A 14 11.06 10.50 -8.02
C ASP A 14 12.13 9.56 -7.41
N ALA A 15 13.26 10.09 -6.94
CA ALA A 15 14.35 9.35 -6.31
C ALA A 15 14.03 8.70 -4.93
N HIS A 16 12.78 8.74 -4.48
CA HIS A 16 12.34 8.23 -3.18
C HIS A 16 11.11 7.34 -3.32
N PHE A 17 11.23 6.08 -2.92
CA PHE A 17 10.12 5.13 -2.87
C PHE A 17 9.37 5.22 -1.55
N THR A 18 8.06 4.99 -1.61
CA THR A 18 7.20 4.84 -0.44
C THR A 18 6.47 3.51 -0.54
N SER A 19 5.83 3.09 0.55
CA SER A 19 5.09 1.85 0.57
C SER A 19 3.72 2.00 1.22
N ARG A 20 2.81 1.11 0.80
CA ARG A 20 1.58 0.82 1.52
C ARG A 20 1.53 -0.66 1.89
N TYR A 21 1.05 -0.93 3.09
CA TYR A 21 0.75 -2.27 3.59
C TYR A 21 -0.75 -2.41 3.82
N ILE A 22 -1.32 -3.55 3.42
CA ILE A 22 -2.73 -3.89 3.62
C ILE A 22 -2.82 -5.04 4.62
N SER A 23 -3.39 -4.76 5.79
CA SER A 23 -3.52 -5.72 6.88
C SER A 23 -4.44 -6.89 6.53
N ALA A 24 -4.42 -7.95 7.34
CA ALA A 24 -5.35 -9.07 7.22
C ALA A 24 -6.81 -8.62 7.22
N GLN A 25 -7.13 -7.59 8.00
CA GLN A 25 -8.44 -7.01 8.17
C GLN A 25 -8.82 -6.03 7.05
N GLY A 26 -7.85 -5.49 6.30
CA GLY A 26 -8.10 -4.58 5.19
C GLY A 26 -7.67 -3.13 5.45
N SER A 27 -7.14 -2.80 6.63
CA SER A 27 -6.55 -1.49 6.91
C SER A 27 -5.34 -1.23 6.03
N VAL A 28 -5.27 -0.03 5.46
CA VAL A 28 -4.19 0.44 4.59
C VAL A 28 -3.27 1.36 5.39
N TRP A 29 -1.99 1.03 5.40
CA TRP A 29 -0.96 1.74 6.18
C TRP A 29 0.12 2.26 5.25
N PHE A 30 0.43 3.55 5.32
CA PHE A 30 1.49 4.20 4.56
C PHE A 30 2.79 4.31 5.33
N HIS A 31 3.91 4.18 4.63
CA HIS A 31 5.26 4.35 5.14
C HIS A 31 6.18 4.98 4.09
N ASP A 32 6.83 6.10 4.43
CA ASP A 32 7.85 6.75 3.59
C ASP A 32 9.27 6.51 4.07
N GLY A 33 9.49 6.04 5.30
CA GLY A 33 10.81 5.78 5.87
C GLY A 33 11.68 7.01 6.12
N MET A 34 11.30 8.20 5.62
CA MET A 34 11.96 9.46 5.88
C MET A 34 11.30 10.21 7.03
N THR A 35 9.99 10.46 6.92
CA THR A 35 9.17 11.16 7.91
C THR A 35 8.57 10.19 8.91
N THR A 36 8.11 9.03 8.43
CA THR A 36 7.42 8.05 9.27
C THR A 36 8.38 7.31 10.20
N ALA A 37 9.69 7.25 9.88
CA ALA A 37 10.71 6.53 10.64
C ALA A 37 10.26 5.09 10.98
N ARG A 38 9.96 4.81 12.26
CA ARG A 38 9.48 3.50 12.74
C ARG A 38 7.96 3.38 12.87
N SER A 39 7.23 4.44 12.53
CA SER A 39 5.78 4.53 12.61
C SER A 39 5.13 4.33 11.24
N TYR A 40 3.81 4.14 11.25
CA TYR A 40 2.99 4.03 10.05
C TYR A 40 1.83 5.03 10.15
N VAL A 41 1.33 5.47 9.00
CA VAL A 41 0.15 6.34 8.92
C VAL A 41 -1.01 5.52 8.39
N GLU A 42 -2.09 5.42 9.16
CA GLU A 42 -3.32 4.78 8.69
C GLU A 42 -4.00 5.68 7.63
N GLU A 43 -4.27 5.12 6.45
CA GLU A 43 -4.90 5.84 5.34
C GLU A 43 -6.35 5.40 5.08
N GLY A 44 -6.85 4.42 5.83
CA GLY A 44 -8.24 3.96 5.78
C GLY A 44 -8.37 2.45 5.52
N HIS A 45 -9.50 2.04 4.98
CA HIS A 45 -9.81 0.64 4.69
C HIS A 45 -9.87 0.40 3.18
N ILE A 46 -9.34 -0.74 2.71
CA ILE A 46 -9.26 -1.05 1.27
C ILE A 46 -10.65 -1.02 0.57
N ASP A 47 -11.70 -1.45 1.26
CA ASP A 47 -13.08 -1.44 0.72
C ASP A 47 -13.66 -0.02 0.57
N SER A 48 -13.06 0.98 1.22
CA SER A 48 -13.45 2.39 1.13
C SER A 48 -12.63 3.17 0.11
N MET A 49 -11.58 2.56 -0.46
CA MET A 49 -10.70 3.20 -1.44
C MET A 49 -11.05 2.73 -2.85
N ASP A 50 -11.13 3.67 -3.79
CA ASP A 50 -11.15 3.30 -5.20
C ASP A 50 -9.75 2.86 -5.68
N ALA A 51 -9.72 2.17 -6.83
CA ALA A 51 -8.49 1.65 -7.40
C ALA A 51 -7.46 2.76 -7.68
N ALA A 52 -7.92 3.94 -8.10
CA ALA A 52 -7.05 5.07 -8.42
C ALA A 52 -6.33 5.60 -7.17
N SER A 53 -7.07 5.73 -6.07
CA SER A 53 -6.60 6.14 -4.75
C SER A 53 -5.67 5.09 -4.13
N LEU A 54 -5.87 3.82 -4.46
CA LEU A 54 -4.99 2.74 -4.00
C LEU A 54 -3.64 2.74 -4.71
N VAL A 55 -3.62 3.03 -6.02
CA VAL A 55 -2.39 3.06 -6.83
C VAL A 55 -1.71 4.42 -6.88
N HIS A 56 -2.36 5.50 -6.42
CA HIS A 56 -1.74 6.81 -6.24
C HIS A 56 -1.68 7.18 -4.75
N ALA A 57 -0.47 7.40 -4.25
CA ALA A 57 -0.22 7.72 -2.85
C ALA A 57 0.63 8.98 -2.77
N ARG A 58 0.05 10.09 -2.27
CA ARG A 58 0.81 11.33 -1.96
C ARG A 58 1.71 11.81 -3.12
N GLY A 59 1.17 11.79 -4.34
CA GLY A 59 1.88 12.20 -5.55
C GLY A 59 2.81 11.13 -6.16
N LYS A 60 2.81 9.90 -5.64
CA LYS A 60 3.57 8.76 -6.16
C LYS A 60 2.63 7.70 -6.73
N THR A 61 3.08 6.96 -7.73
CA THR A 61 2.30 5.92 -8.43
C THR A 61 2.84 4.53 -8.11
N ALA A 62 1.96 3.55 -8.00
CA ALA A 62 2.31 2.16 -7.78
C ALA A 62 3.24 1.63 -8.88
N LEU A 63 4.33 1.00 -8.47
CA LEU A 63 5.31 0.34 -9.34
C LEU A 63 5.29 -1.18 -9.14
N VAL A 64 5.11 -1.62 -7.89
CA VAL A 64 5.08 -3.04 -7.53
C VAL A 64 3.83 -3.32 -6.71
N LEU A 65 3.09 -4.36 -7.10
CA LEU A 65 1.97 -4.91 -6.34
C LEU A 65 2.38 -6.26 -5.77
N MET A 66 2.25 -6.42 -4.45
CA MET A 66 2.60 -7.64 -3.73
C MET A 66 1.33 -8.31 -3.26
N SER A 67 1.03 -9.49 -3.80
CA SER A 67 -0.11 -10.30 -3.40
C SER A 67 0.37 -11.57 -2.70
N ALA A 68 -0.27 -11.91 -1.58
CA ALA A 68 -0.01 -13.16 -0.87
C ALA A 68 -1.17 -14.14 -1.10
N ARG A 69 -0.85 -15.43 -1.12
CA ARG A 69 -1.88 -16.48 -1.14
C ARG A 69 -2.68 -16.41 0.15
N THR A 70 -3.99 -16.57 0.03
CA THR A 70 -4.84 -16.89 1.19
C THR A 70 -4.85 -18.40 1.33
N GLU A 71 -4.41 -18.89 2.49
CA GLU A 71 -4.59 -20.29 2.90
C GLU A 71 -6.07 -20.58 3.21
#